data_AF-A0A8S3SJI1-F1
#
_entry.id   AF-A0A8S3SJI1-F1
#
_cell.length_a   1.000
_cell.length_b   1.000
_cell.length_c   1.000
_cell.angle_alpha   90.00
_cell.angle_beta   90.00
_cell.angle_gamma   90.00
#
_symmetry.space_group_name_H-M   'P 1'
#
loop_
_entity.id
_entity.type
_entity.pdbx_description
1 polymer ?
#
loop_
_entity_poly.entity_id
_entity_poly.type
_entity_poly.pdbx_seq_one_letter_code
_entity_poly.pdbx_strand_id
1 'polypeptide(L)'
;MASKQKYTRLESEIERHRSEANWAKAVETAQLLATKNQGLALFVNLILGESKLEEYLLENEPIECNITKAKTQLGEGETYLQFVTQQDNKHYVEASLLQAKIHYCKGLYQSAIDVYNRVKLDEIKESQVTSSRLLCILAESHAIKGLCLEKIGPSTTSKFKQVDLEDRIIECFEKAGDLALSYLQDVDNSATDIELELY
;
A
#
# COMPACT_ATOMS: atom_id res chain seq x y z
N MET A 1 -24.53 -14.88 15.79
CA MET A 1 -24.40 -14.83 14.32
C MET A 1 -24.62 -13.42 13.77
N ALA A 2 -25.63 -12.67 14.22
CA ALA A 2 -25.91 -11.29 13.77
C ALA A 2 -24.78 -10.25 13.98
N SER A 3 -24.01 -10.35 15.07
CA SER A 3 -22.88 -9.42 15.33
C SER A 3 -21.72 -9.61 14.36
N LYS A 4 -21.35 -10.86 14.06
CA LYS A 4 -20.31 -11.20 13.08
C LYS A 4 -20.66 -10.65 11.69
N GLN A 5 -21.91 -10.82 11.26
CA GLN A 5 -22.41 -10.31 9.99
C GLN A 5 -22.41 -8.77 9.93
N LYS A 6 -22.66 -8.10 11.06
CA LYS A 6 -22.59 -6.64 11.16
C LYS A 6 -21.15 -6.11 11.01
N TYR A 7 -20.15 -6.82 11.51
CA TYR A 7 -18.74 -6.43 11.34
C TYR A 7 -18.27 -6.63 9.90
N THR A 8 -18.63 -7.75 9.28
CA THR A 8 -18.33 -8.01 7.86
C THR A 8 -18.90 -6.93 6.95
N ARG A 9 -20.09 -6.41 7.27
CA ARG A 9 -20.66 -5.27 6.53
C ARG A 9 -19.82 -3.99 6.68
N LEU A 10 -19.37 -3.67 7.89
CA LEU A 10 -18.51 -2.49 8.12
C LEU A 10 -17.14 -2.64 7.43
N GLU A 11 -16.55 -3.84 7.45
CA GLU A 11 -15.32 -4.14 6.69
C GLU A 11 -15.52 -3.93 5.18
N SER A 12 -16.67 -4.34 4.65
CA SER A 12 -17.01 -4.13 3.23
C SER A 12 -17.24 -2.66 2.88
N GLU A 13 -17.92 -1.91 3.76
CA GLU A 13 -18.13 -0.46 3.59
C GLU A 13 -16.78 0.30 3.63
N ILE A 14 -15.85 -0.11 4.49
CA ILE A 14 -14.48 0.42 4.53
C ILE A 14 -13.77 0.17 3.21
N GLU A 15 -13.77 -1.07 2.69
CA GLU A 15 -13.07 -1.40 1.44
C GLU A 15 -13.61 -0.60 0.26
N ARG A 16 -14.94 -0.40 0.20
CA ARG A 16 -15.56 0.49 -0.79
C ARG A 16 -15.08 1.94 -0.66
N HIS A 17 -14.98 2.47 0.56
CA HIS A 17 -14.45 3.83 0.73
C HIS A 17 -12.97 3.94 0.33
N ARG A 18 -12.17 2.89 0.53
CA ARG A 18 -10.78 2.84 0.04
C ARG A 18 -10.72 2.83 -1.48
N SER A 19 -11.58 2.06 -2.16
CA SER A 19 -11.63 2.03 -3.63
C SER A 19 -12.06 3.37 -4.24
N GLU A 20 -12.92 4.11 -3.54
CA GLU A 20 -13.35 5.46 -3.93
C GLU A 20 -12.35 6.57 -3.52
N ALA A 21 -11.21 6.20 -2.92
CA ALA A 21 -10.26 7.13 -2.30
C ALA A 21 -10.91 8.11 -1.29
N ASN A 22 -12.02 7.70 -0.66
CA ASN A 22 -12.74 8.48 0.34
C ASN A 22 -12.18 8.21 1.75
N TRP A 23 -10.95 8.63 1.98
CA TRP A 23 -10.18 8.35 3.20
C TRP A 23 -10.89 8.81 4.48
N ALA A 24 -11.55 9.98 4.44
CA ALA A 24 -12.30 10.50 5.58
C ALA A 24 -13.42 9.53 6.04
N LYS A 25 -14.21 8.99 5.10
CA LYS A 25 -15.27 8.01 5.42
C LYS A 25 -14.70 6.66 5.82
N ALA A 26 -13.59 6.24 5.21
CA ALA A 26 -12.89 5.01 5.60
C ALA A 26 -12.45 5.08 7.08
N VAL A 27 -11.87 6.20 7.49
CA VAL A 27 -11.46 6.47 8.88
C VAL A 27 -12.66 6.51 9.82
N GLU A 28 -13.73 7.24 9.49
CA GLU A 28 -14.94 7.31 10.32
C GLU A 28 -15.52 5.91 10.57
N THR A 29 -15.62 5.11 9.51
CA THR A 29 -16.17 3.75 9.58
C THR A 29 -15.25 2.81 10.36
N ALA A 30 -13.93 2.93 10.19
CA ALA A 30 -12.95 2.15 10.95
C ALA A 30 -12.96 2.49 12.44
N GLN A 31 -13.10 3.77 12.81
CA GLN A 31 -13.24 4.19 14.20
C GLN A 31 -14.54 3.66 14.82
N LEU A 32 -15.65 3.70 14.07
CA LEU A 32 -16.91 3.08 14.50
C LEU A 32 -16.74 1.57 14.72
N LEU A 33 -16.00 0.88 13.84
CA LEU A 33 -15.69 -0.54 13.99
C LEU A 33 -14.88 -0.81 15.27
N ALA A 34 -13.89 0.03 15.57
CA ALA A 34 -13.06 -0.07 16.78
C ALA A 34 -13.89 0.01 18.07
N THR A 35 -14.90 0.90 18.13
CA THR A 35 -15.79 1.00 19.30
C THR A 35 -16.64 -0.24 19.53
N LYS A 36 -16.93 -1.00 18.46
CA LYS A 36 -17.81 -2.18 18.50
C LYS A 36 -17.05 -3.49 18.69
N ASN A 37 -15.80 -3.57 18.24
CA ASN A 37 -14.99 -4.77 18.32
C ASN A 37 -13.49 -4.46 18.40
N GLN A 38 -12.92 -4.56 19.60
CA GLN A 38 -11.49 -4.36 19.84
C GLN A 38 -10.60 -5.41 19.16
N GLY A 39 -11.14 -6.60 18.82
CA GLY A 39 -10.42 -7.65 18.12
C GLY A 39 -10.04 -7.32 16.68
N LEU A 40 -10.53 -6.19 16.14
CA LEU A 40 -10.21 -5.70 14.80
C LEU A 40 -9.21 -4.54 14.81
N ALA A 41 -8.49 -4.33 15.92
CA ALA A 41 -7.53 -3.25 16.08
C ALA A 41 -6.47 -3.21 14.96
N LEU A 42 -5.97 -4.37 14.51
CA LEU A 42 -4.98 -4.44 13.41
C LEU A 42 -5.55 -3.87 12.11
N PHE A 43 -6.78 -4.25 11.75
CA PHE A 43 -7.44 -3.73 10.56
C PHE A 43 -7.70 -2.22 10.68
N VAL A 44 -8.18 -1.76 11.84
CA VAL A 44 -8.39 -0.32 12.07
C VAL A 44 -7.09 0.47 11.93
N ASN A 45 -5.98 0.00 12.51
CA ASN A 45 -4.68 0.66 12.39
C ASN A 45 -4.17 0.67 10.94
N LEU A 46 -4.40 -0.40 10.17
CA LEU A 46 -4.09 -0.41 8.73
C LEU A 46 -4.80 0.75 8.02
N ILE A 47 -6.11 0.91 8.22
CA ILE A 47 -6.89 1.96 7.56
C ILE A 47 -6.47 3.36 8.00
N LEU A 48 -6.21 3.57 9.30
CA LEU A 48 -5.73 4.86 9.80
C LEU A 48 -4.36 5.22 9.23
N GLY A 49 -3.44 4.25 9.16
CA GLY A 49 -2.10 4.43 8.61
C GLY A 49 -2.12 4.74 7.11
N GLU A 50 -2.90 3.99 6.34
CA GLU A 50 -3.10 4.24 4.91
C GLU A 50 -3.74 5.60 4.64
N SER A 51 -4.84 5.91 5.32
CA SER A 51 -5.58 7.16 5.10
C SER A 51 -4.69 8.37 5.34
N LYS A 52 -3.86 8.36 6.39
CA LYS A 52 -2.88 9.42 6.67
C LYS A 52 -1.83 9.55 5.56
N LEU A 53 -1.38 8.44 5.00
CA LEU A 53 -0.43 8.44 3.90
C LEU A 53 -1.06 9.01 2.63
N GLU A 54 -2.23 8.52 2.24
CA GLU A 54 -2.85 8.90 0.98
C GLU A 54 -3.38 10.35 1.02
N GLU A 55 -3.92 10.81 2.15
CA GLU A 55 -4.26 12.24 2.35
C GLU A 55 -3.03 13.15 2.22
N TYR A 56 -1.89 12.75 2.78
CA TYR A 56 -0.65 13.51 2.61
C TYR A 56 -0.24 13.59 1.13
N LEU A 57 -0.38 12.51 0.38
CA LEU A 57 0.03 12.43 -1.03
C LEU A 57 -0.88 13.23 -1.96
N LEU A 58 -2.15 13.46 -1.60
CA LEU A 58 -3.05 14.35 -2.35
C LEU A 58 -2.54 15.79 -2.40
N GLU A 59 -1.84 16.23 -1.34
CA GLU A 59 -1.31 17.60 -1.25
C GLU A 59 0.20 17.69 -1.54
N ASN A 60 0.90 16.55 -1.48
CA ASN A 60 2.37 16.51 -1.49
C ASN A 60 2.86 15.35 -2.33
N GLU A 61 3.27 15.65 -3.56
CA GLU A 61 3.92 14.66 -4.42
C GLU A 61 5.18 14.08 -3.75
N PRO A 62 5.49 12.79 -3.93
CA PRO A 62 6.63 12.13 -3.30
C PRO A 62 7.95 12.44 -4.03
N ILE A 63 8.30 13.73 -4.02
CA ILE A 63 9.51 14.31 -4.63
C ILE A 63 10.46 14.86 -3.56
N GLU A 64 11.73 15.07 -3.92
CA GLU A 64 12.79 15.39 -2.97
C GLU A 64 12.52 16.64 -2.11
N CYS A 65 11.85 17.66 -2.68
CA CYS A 65 11.53 18.88 -1.94
C CYS A 65 10.55 18.65 -0.78
N ASN A 66 9.75 17.58 -0.83
CA ASN A 66 8.75 17.27 0.18
C ASN A 66 9.27 16.32 1.27
N ILE A 67 10.49 15.80 1.16
CA ILE A 67 11.07 14.84 2.12
C ILE A 67 11.02 15.35 3.57
N THR A 68 11.40 16.61 3.79
CA THR A 68 11.38 17.20 5.14
C THR A 68 9.96 17.25 5.70
N LYS A 69 8.98 17.61 4.88
CA LYS A 69 7.56 17.63 5.25
C LYS A 69 7.07 16.21 5.55
N ALA A 70 7.38 15.23 4.70
CA ALA A 70 7.05 13.82 4.89
C ALA A 70 7.58 13.27 6.23
N LYS A 71 8.83 13.58 6.59
CA LYS A 71 9.42 13.17 7.88
C LYS A 71 8.64 13.69 9.09
N THR A 72 8.12 14.92 8.99
CA THR A 72 7.34 15.54 10.07
C THR A 72 5.87 15.11 10.10
N GLN A 73 5.24 14.90 8.94
CA GLN A 73 3.78 14.71 8.85
C GLN A 73 3.34 13.25 8.77
N LEU A 74 4.20 12.35 8.27
CA LEU A 74 3.88 10.92 8.17
C LEU A 74 4.31 10.10 9.41
N GLY A 75 4.64 10.74 10.53
CA GLY A 75 5.06 10.03 11.76
C GLY A 75 3.93 9.22 12.39
N GLU A 76 2.71 9.80 12.42
CA GLU A 76 1.53 9.14 12.98
C GLU A 76 1.08 7.95 12.11
N GLY A 77 0.98 8.16 10.79
CA GLY A 77 0.63 7.09 9.84
C GLY A 77 1.61 5.92 9.91
N GLU A 78 2.91 6.20 10.01
CA GLU A 78 3.92 5.15 10.18
C GLU A 78 3.73 4.37 11.49
N THR A 79 3.40 5.05 12.59
CA THR A 79 3.17 4.39 13.90
C THR A 79 2.00 3.40 13.83
N TYR A 80 0.92 3.77 13.14
CA TYR A 80 -0.21 2.86 12.93
C TYR A 80 0.19 1.62 12.12
N LEU A 81 0.94 1.78 11.03
CA LEU A 81 1.39 0.65 10.22
C LEU A 81 2.43 -0.22 10.95
N GLN A 82 3.30 0.40 11.76
CA GLN A 82 4.22 -0.31 12.65
C GLN A 82 3.47 -1.18 13.66
N PHE A 83 2.34 -0.72 14.20
CA PHE A 83 1.51 -1.55 15.08
C PHE A 83 1.01 -2.82 14.37
N VAL A 84 0.63 -2.72 13.10
CA VAL A 84 0.13 -3.86 12.31
C VAL A 84 1.26 -4.83 11.94
N THR A 85 2.47 -4.34 11.68
CA THR A 85 3.60 -5.16 11.22
C THR A 85 4.41 -5.82 12.33
N GLN A 86 4.08 -5.59 13.61
CA GLN A 86 4.75 -6.22 14.75
C GLN A 86 4.46 -7.72 14.91
N GLN A 87 3.37 -8.21 14.32
CA GLN A 87 2.90 -9.58 14.47
C GLN A 87 2.52 -10.16 13.11
N ASP A 88 2.65 -11.48 12.96
CA ASP A 88 2.14 -12.16 11.77
C ASP A 88 0.60 -12.13 11.78
N ASN A 89 0.02 -11.59 10.71
CA ASN A 89 -1.42 -11.44 10.57
C ASN A 89 -1.79 -11.23 9.10
N LYS A 90 -3.08 -11.38 8.77
CA LYS A 90 -3.57 -11.28 7.40
C LYS A 90 -3.30 -9.91 6.71
N HIS A 91 -3.05 -8.84 7.47
CA HIS A 91 -2.76 -7.50 6.96
C HIS A 91 -1.26 -7.16 6.94
N TYR A 92 -0.39 -8.09 7.36
CA TYR A 92 1.04 -7.85 7.50
C TYR A 92 1.70 -7.37 6.21
N VAL A 93 1.37 -8.02 5.09
CA VAL A 93 1.92 -7.70 3.76
C VAL A 93 1.51 -6.29 3.37
N GLU A 94 0.20 -6.02 3.34
CA GLU A 94 -0.37 -4.72 2.95
C GLU A 94 0.19 -3.57 3.80
N ALA A 95 0.22 -3.72 5.13
CA ALA A 95 0.77 -2.71 6.03
C ALA A 95 2.27 -2.47 5.80
N SER A 96 3.03 -3.53 5.51
CA SER A 96 4.47 -3.42 5.22
C SER A 96 4.73 -2.68 3.90
N LEU A 97 3.94 -2.94 2.86
CA LEU A 97 4.06 -2.24 1.58
C LEU A 97 3.78 -0.74 1.71
N LEU A 98 2.73 -0.38 2.45
CA LEU A 98 2.41 1.01 2.77
C LEU A 98 3.51 1.66 3.63
N GLN A 99 4.12 0.91 4.56
CA GLN A 99 5.26 1.39 5.35
C GLN A 99 6.47 1.69 4.45
N ALA A 100 6.76 0.84 3.45
CA ALA A 100 7.81 1.09 2.47
C ALA A 100 7.53 2.36 1.63
N LYS A 101 6.26 2.58 1.24
CA LYS A 101 5.83 3.83 0.57
C LYS A 101 6.07 5.07 1.46
N ILE A 102 5.82 4.99 2.77
CA ILE A 102 6.19 6.05 3.72
C ILE A 102 7.71 6.26 3.77
N HIS A 103 8.50 5.18 3.85
CA HIS A 103 9.96 5.28 3.84
C HIS A 103 10.47 5.99 2.57
N TYR A 104 9.92 5.65 1.41
CA TYR A 104 10.23 6.34 0.15
C TYR A 104 9.92 7.85 0.23
N CYS A 105 8.72 8.23 0.70
CA CYS A 105 8.33 9.64 0.87
C CYS A 105 9.29 10.40 1.81
N LYS A 106 9.84 9.70 2.82
CA LYS A 106 10.82 10.24 3.78
C LYS A 106 12.27 10.21 3.25
N GLY A 107 12.51 9.79 2.01
CA GLY A 107 13.85 9.64 1.44
C GLY A 107 14.68 8.51 2.06
N LEU A 108 14.04 7.57 2.76
CA LEU A 108 14.66 6.42 3.41
C LEU A 108 14.70 5.22 2.45
N TYR A 109 15.32 5.40 1.29
CA TYR A 109 15.28 4.45 0.17
C TYR A 109 15.76 3.05 0.56
N GLN A 110 16.87 2.94 1.29
CA GLN A 110 17.38 1.64 1.76
C GLN A 110 16.38 0.95 2.70
N SER A 111 15.76 1.70 3.62
CA SER A 111 14.75 1.15 4.52
C SER A 111 13.49 0.69 3.79
N ALA A 112 13.12 1.33 2.68
CA ALA A 112 12.04 0.83 1.81
C ALA A 112 12.42 -0.51 1.15
N ILE A 113 13.64 -0.61 0.58
CA ILE A 113 14.17 -1.86 0.00
C ILE A 113 14.21 -2.99 1.03
N ASP A 114 14.68 -2.71 2.25
CA ASP A 114 14.77 -3.71 3.31
C ASP A 114 13.39 -4.28 3.67
N VAL A 115 12.36 -3.42 3.67
CA VAL A 115 10.97 -3.85 3.87
C VAL A 115 10.50 -4.73 2.71
N TYR A 116 10.73 -4.33 1.45
CA TYR A 116 10.36 -5.15 0.28
C TYR A 116 11.04 -6.52 0.25
N ASN A 117 12.31 -6.59 0.68
CA ASN A 117 13.04 -7.85 0.80
C ASN A 117 12.45 -8.73 1.93
N ARG A 118 12.10 -8.12 3.08
CA ARG A 118 11.51 -8.83 4.21
C ARG A 118 10.16 -9.46 3.87
N VAL A 119 9.30 -8.74 3.15
CA VAL A 119 8.01 -9.27 2.70
C VAL A 119 8.09 -10.10 1.43
N LYS A 120 9.29 -10.19 0.84
CA LYS A 120 9.56 -10.91 -0.41
C LYS A 120 8.62 -10.47 -1.53
N LEU A 121 8.60 -9.17 -1.83
CA LEU A 121 7.69 -8.56 -2.80
C LEU A 121 7.61 -9.35 -4.13
N ASP A 122 8.74 -9.81 -4.66
CA ASP A 122 8.80 -10.52 -5.94
C ASP A 122 8.24 -11.95 -5.90
N GLU A 123 8.00 -12.52 -4.71
CA GLU A 123 7.45 -13.86 -4.50
C GLU A 123 5.93 -13.86 -4.20
N ILE A 124 5.30 -12.68 -4.11
CA ILE A 124 3.87 -12.56 -3.82
C ILE A 124 3.07 -13.08 -5.01
N LYS A 125 2.24 -14.10 -4.77
CA LYS A 125 1.41 -14.74 -5.79
C LYS A 125 0.06 -14.05 -5.92
N GLU A 126 -0.53 -14.12 -7.10
CA GLU A 126 -1.89 -13.64 -7.37
C GLU A 126 -2.93 -14.21 -6.40
N SER A 127 -2.79 -15.49 -6.01
CA SER A 127 -3.67 -16.12 -5.01
C SER A 127 -3.63 -15.49 -3.61
N GLN A 128 -2.64 -14.65 -3.32
CA GLN A 128 -2.50 -13.91 -2.07
C GLN A 128 -3.08 -12.49 -2.17
N VAL A 129 -3.46 -12.04 -3.37
CA VAL A 129 -4.07 -10.73 -3.60
C VAL A 129 -5.55 -10.84 -3.25
N THR A 130 -5.93 -10.28 -2.10
CA THR A 130 -7.29 -10.43 -1.55
C THR A 130 -8.24 -9.27 -1.87
N SER A 131 -7.73 -8.17 -2.45
CA SER A 131 -8.56 -7.07 -2.91
C SER A 131 -7.89 -6.29 -4.05
N SER A 132 -8.68 -5.59 -4.86
CA SER A 132 -8.18 -4.70 -5.91
C SER A 132 -7.30 -3.58 -5.33
N ARG A 133 -7.54 -3.16 -4.08
CA ARG A 133 -6.67 -2.18 -3.42
C ARG A 133 -5.28 -2.74 -3.13
N LEU A 134 -5.17 -3.99 -2.67
CA LEU A 134 -3.87 -4.65 -2.50
C LEU A 134 -3.14 -4.81 -3.85
N LEU A 135 -3.87 -5.07 -4.94
CA LEU A 135 -3.30 -5.13 -6.28
C LEU A 135 -2.66 -3.79 -6.69
N CYS A 136 -3.37 -2.68 -6.47
CA CYS A 136 -2.84 -1.33 -6.67
C CYS A 136 -1.59 -1.06 -5.82
N ILE A 137 -1.62 -1.42 -4.52
CA ILE A 137 -0.48 -1.24 -3.61
C ILE A 137 0.74 -2.07 -4.08
N LEU A 138 0.53 -3.26 -4.62
CA LEU A 138 1.61 -4.09 -5.18
C LEU A 138 2.23 -3.44 -6.42
N ALA A 139 1.40 -2.91 -7.34
CA ALA A 139 1.88 -2.18 -8.51
C ALA A 139 2.75 -0.98 -8.10
N GLU A 140 2.24 -0.15 -7.19
CA GLU A 140 2.98 0.97 -6.63
C GLU A 140 4.27 0.53 -5.94
N SER A 141 4.25 -0.58 -5.20
CA SER A 141 5.41 -1.10 -4.48
C SER A 141 6.53 -1.53 -5.42
N HIS A 142 6.20 -2.16 -6.55
CA HIS A 142 7.18 -2.48 -7.58
C HIS A 142 7.76 -1.21 -8.21
N ALA A 143 6.94 -0.22 -8.54
CA ALA A 143 7.42 1.06 -9.07
C ALA A 143 8.35 1.77 -8.07
N ILE A 144 7.95 1.87 -6.80
CA ILE A 144 8.74 2.50 -5.74
C ILE A 144 10.05 1.74 -5.50
N LYS A 145 10.04 0.40 -5.54
CA LYS A 145 11.27 -0.39 -5.45
C LYS A 145 12.25 -0.04 -6.56
N GLY A 146 11.78 0.09 -7.81
CA GLY A 146 12.58 0.57 -8.95
C GLY A 146 13.18 1.95 -8.70
N LEU A 147 12.35 2.92 -8.28
CA LEU A 147 12.78 4.28 -7.93
C LEU A 147 13.81 4.30 -6.79
N CYS A 148 13.64 3.46 -5.77
CA CYS A 148 14.61 3.32 -4.68
C CYS A 148 15.97 2.81 -5.19
N LEU A 149 15.96 1.81 -6.08
CA LEU A 149 17.18 1.26 -6.67
C LEU A 149 17.92 2.31 -7.52
N GLU A 150 17.20 3.12 -8.30
CA GLU A 150 17.77 4.25 -9.04
C GLU A 150 18.41 5.28 -8.10
N LYS A 151 17.74 5.62 -7.00
CA LYS A 151 18.23 6.60 -6.02
C LYS A 151 19.47 6.13 -5.26
N ILE A 152 19.54 4.85 -4.92
CA ILE A 152 20.70 4.26 -4.25
C ILE A 152 21.88 4.13 -5.22
N GLY A 153 21.60 3.77 -6.47
CA GLY A 153 22.59 3.59 -7.51
C GLY A 153 23.54 2.40 -7.27
N PRO A 154 24.49 2.17 -8.19
CA PRO A 154 25.44 1.07 -8.07
C PRO A 154 26.47 1.35 -6.98
N SER A 155 26.72 0.38 -6.11
CA SER A 155 27.77 0.44 -5.07
C SER A 155 29.19 0.24 -5.64
N THR A 156 29.34 0.17 -6.96
CA THR A 156 30.56 -0.27 -7.64
C THR A 156 30.68 0.31 -9.04
N THR A 157 31.91 0.40 -9.55
CA THR A 157 32.24 0.83 -10.91
C THR A 157 32.22 -0.32 -11.93
N SER A 158 31.94 -1.55 -11.50
CA SER A 158 31.87 -2.70 -12.40
C SER A 158 30.67 -2.56 -13.35
N LYS A 159 30.95 -2.49 -14.66
CA LYS A 159 29.92 -2.42 -15.72
C LYS A 159 28.91 -3.57 -15.62
N PHE A 160 29.36 -4.78 -15.30
CA PHE A 160 28.48 -5.94 -15.15
C PHE A 160 27.43 -5.73 -14.04
N LYS A 161 27.86 -5.18 -12.89
CA LYS A 161 26.94 -4.91 -11.78
C LYS A 161 26.05 -3.69 -12.02
N GLN A 162 26.44 -2.78 -12.91
CA GLN A 162 25.59 -1.68 -13.36
C GLN A 162 24.47 -2.20 -14.24
N VAL A 163 24.78 -3.07 -15.21
CA VAL A 163 23.78 -3.73 -16.06
C VAL A 163 22.83 -4.59 -15.22
N ASP A 164 23.33 -5.40 -14.28
CA ASP A 164 22.47 -6.18 -13.38
C ASP A 164 21.51 -5.31 -12.56
N LEU A 165 21.95 -4.12 -12.13
CA LEU A 165 21.07 -3.17 -11.45
C LEU A 165 20.01 -2.60 -12.39
N GLU A 166 20.40 -2.23 -13.61
CA GLU A 166 19.50 -1.72 -14.65
C GLU A 166 18.42 -2.76 -14.98
N ASP A 167 18.80 -4.03 -15.18
CA ASP A 167 17.87 -5.13 -15.46
C ASP A 167 16.84 -5.29 -14.31
N ARG A 168 17.30 -5.21 -13.05
CA ARG A 168 16.42 -5.29 -11.88
C ARG A 168 15.48 -4.10 -11.75
N ILE A 169 15.91 -2.91 -12.16
CA ILE A 169 15.06 -1.70 -12.18
C ILE A 169 13.98 -1.85 -13.27
N ILE A 170 14.37 -2.32 -14.45
CA ILE A 170 13.45 -2.59 -15.56
C ILE A 170 12.39 -3.61 -15.12
N GLU A 171 12.81 -4.74 -14.54
CA GLU A 171 11.88 -5.78 -14.05
C GLU A 171 10.89 -5.22 -13.01
N CYS A 172 11.33 -4.29 -12.16
CA CYS A 172 10.44 -3.61 -11.21
C CYS A 172 9.36 -2.80 -11.95
N PHE A 173 9.73 -2.02 -12.97
CA PHE A 173 8.76 -1.22 -13.71
C PHE A 173 7.85 -2.04 -14.63
N GLU A 174 8.35 -3.14 -15.20
CA GLU A 174 7.53 -4.09 -15.97
C GLU A 174 6.44 -4.70 -15.09
N LYS A 175 6.83 -5.27 -13.93
CA LYS A 175 5.86 -5.82 -12.96
C LYS A 175 4.87 -4.77 -12.46
N ALA A 176 5.35 -3.55 -12.20
CA ALA A 176 4.48 -2.46 -11.79
C ALA A 176 3.43 -2.14 -12.87
N GLY A 177 3.84 -2.11 -14.15
CA GLY A 177 2.96 -1.88 -15.28
C GLY A 177 1.91 -2.98 -15.44
N ASP A 178 2.34 -4.25 -15.39
CA ASP A 178 1.44 -5.41 -15.50
C ASP A 178 0.38 -5.40 -14.39
N LEU A 179 0.80 -5.21 -13.14
CA LEU A 179 -0.12 -5.15 -11.99
C LEU A 179 -1.06 -3.93 -12.06
N ALA A 180 -0.56 -2.78 -12.51
CA ALA A 180 -1.38 -1.58 -12.69
C ALA A 180 -2.46 -1.79 -13.76
N LEU A 181 -2.12 -2.46 -14.87
CA LEU A 181 -3.08 -2.81 -15.90
C LEU A 181 -4.15 -3.77 -15.37
N SER A 182 -3.76 -4.83 -14.65
CA SER A 182 -4.73 -5.74 -14.02
C SER A 182 -5.64 -5.01 -13.03
N TYR A 183 -5.09 -4.08 -12.24
CA TYR A 183 -5.89 -3.25 -11.33
C TYR A 183 -6.92 -2.40 -12.07
N LEU A 184 -6.54 -1.73 -13.16
CA LEU A 184 -7.46 -0.91 -13.94
C LEU A 184 -8.57 -1.76 -14.57
N GLN A 185 -8.24 -2.95 -15.07
CA GLN A 185 -9.22 -3.91 -15.59
C GLN A 185 -10.22 -4.36 -14.52
N ASP A 186 -9.75 -4.66 -13.31
CA ASP A 186 -10.61 -5.03 -12.18
C ASP A 186 -11.58 -3.90 -11.82
N VAL A 187 -11.08 -2.65 -11.78
CA VAL A 187 -11.89 -1.48 -11.49
C VAL A 187 -12.96 -1.27 -12.57
N ASP A 188 -12.59 -1.34 -13.85
CA ASP A 188 -13.53 -1.16 -14.98
C ASP A 188 -14.62 -2.24 -15.01
N ASN A 189 -14.25 -3.51 -14.74
CA ASN A 189 -15.21 -4.60 -14.65
C ASN A 189 -16.20 -4.38 -13.48
N SER A 190 -15.69 -4.00 -12.31
CA SER A 190 -16.54 -3.73 -11.15
C SER A 190 -17.48 -2.54 -11.34
N ALA A 191 -17.07 -1.52 -12.10
CA ALA A 191 -17.94 -0.40 -12.46
C ALA A 191 -19.05 -0.82 -13.43
N THR A 192 -18.73 -1.70 -14.39
CA THR A 192 -19.69 -2.22 -15.37
C THR A 192 -20.76 -3.10 -14.72
N ASP A 193 -20.39 -3.93 -13.74
CA ASP A 193 -21.34 -4.76 -12.99
C ASP A 193 -22.35 -3.92 -12.19
N ILE A 194 -21.92 -2.78 -11.64
CA ILE A 194 -22.82 -1.84 -10.92
C ILE A 194 -23.84 -1.20 -11.88
N GLU A 195 -23.45 -0.89 -13.12
CA GLU A 195 -24.37 -0.33 -14.11
C GLU A 195 -25.46 -1.33 -14.53
N LEU A 196 -25.13 -2.63 -14.58
CA LEU A 196 -26.09 -3.68 -14.94
C LEU A 196 -27.08 -4.03 -13.83
N GLU A 197 -26.72 -3.85 -12.55
CA GLU A 197 -27.64 -4.04 -11.41
C GLU A 197 -28.68 -2.90 -11.26
N LEU A 198 -28.49 -1.79 -11.97
CA LEU A 198 -29.39 -0.62 -11.95
C LEU A 198 -30.47 -0.64 -13.04
N TYR A 199 -30.52 -1.70 -13.87
CA TYR A 199 -31.54 -1.94 -14.91
C TYR A 199 -32.36 -3.20 -14.64
#